data_AF-A0A2E8EH23-F1
#
_entry.id   AF-A0A2E8EH23-F1
#
_cell.length_a   1.000
_cell.length_b   1.000
_cell.length_c   1.000
_cell.angle_alpha   90.00
_cell.angle_beta   90.00
_cell.angle_gamma   90.00
#
_symmetry.space_group_name_H-M   'P 1'
#
loop_
_entity.id
_entity.type
_entity.pdbx_description
1 polymer ?
#
loop_
_entity_poly.entity_id
_entity_poly.type
_entity_poly.pdbx_seq_one_letter_code
_entity_poly.pdbx_strand_id
1 'polypeptide(L)'
;MGLSLGGILLKAEAVNGLVKILKAEVLTEVCTFPTNIFTNACCEEGIPNFMVRDECYAVADADAFFHVSNGKRFGVCSVMEGLNLAGTQMAYGALAQAYED
;
A
#
# COMPACT_ATOMS: atom_id res chain seq x y z
N MET A 1 3.60 -29.36 11.85
CA MET A 1 3.70 -28.05 12.53
C MET A 1 4.93 -27.21 12.12
N GLY A 2 5.78 -27.64 11.16
CA GLY A 2 7.01 -26.91 10.78
C GLY A 2 6.96 -26.06 9.50
N LEU A 3 5.85 -26.08 8.74
CA LEU A 3 5.71 -25.31 7.49
C LEU A 3 5.18 -23.88 7.68
N SER A 4 4.65 -23.52 8.85
CA SER A 4 4.12 -22.16 9.05
C SER A 4 5.20 -21.14 9.32
N LEU A 5 6.22 -21.45 10.13
CA LEU A 5 7.23 -20.48 10.52
C LEU A 5 8.16 -20.07 9.37
N GLY A 6 8.63 -21.05 8.58
CA GLY A 6 9.50 -20.79 7.44
C GLY A 6 8.81 -20.01 6.32
N GLY A 7 7.53 -20.29 6.04
CA GLY A 7 6.73 -19.53 5.08
C GLY A 7 6.45 -18.10 5.55
N ILE A 8 6.20 -17.90 6.85
CA ILE A 8 5.98 -16.58 7.45
C ILE A 8 7.28 -15.75 7.40
N LEU A 9 8.43 -16.35 7.74
CA LEU A 9 9.74 -15.68 7.69
C LEU A 9 10.12 -15.28 6.26
N LEU A 10 9.96 -16.16 5.28
CA LEU A 10 10.24 -15.84 3.88
C LEU A 10 9.32 -14.71 3.35
N LYS A 11 8.06 -14.70 3.79
CA LYS A 11 7.10 -13.65 3.41
C LYS A 11 7.48 -12.30 4.03
N ALA A 12 7.97 -12.29 5.27
CA ALA A 12 8.50 -11.08 5.90
C ALA A 12 9.75 -10.54 5.18
N GLU A 13 10.67 -11.42 4.77
CA GLU A 13 11.85 -11.02 4.00
C GLU A 13 11.48 -10.42 2.64
N ALA A 14 10.49 -11.01 1.95
CA ALA A 14 10.01 -10.50 0.67
C ALA A 14 9.34 -9.12 0.78
N VAL A 15 8.49 -8.91 1.80
CA VAL A 15 7.84 -7.61 2.05
C VAL A 15 8.86 -6.53 2.39
N ASN A 16 9.86 -6.83 3.21
CA ASN A 16 10.92 -5.89 3.54
C ASN A 16 11.78 -5.54 2.31
N GLY A 17 12.01 -6.53 1.43
CA GLY A 17 12.65 -6.30 0.13
C GLY A 17 11.84 -5.36 -0.76
N LEU A 18 10.52 -5.57 -0.86
CA LEU A 18 9.61 -4.72 -1.62
C LEU A 18 9.65 -3.26 -1.11
N VAL A 19 9.54 -3.07 0.20
CA VAL A 19 9.57 -1.72 0.81
C VAL A 19 10.89 -1.01 0.50
N LYS A 20 12.03 -1.72 0.57
CA LYS A 20 13.34 -1.15 0.24
C LYS A 20 13.45 -0.71 -1.22
N ILE A 21 12.88 -1.48 -2.15
CA ILE A 21 12.83 -1.12 -3.57
C ILE A 21 11.95 0.11 -3.77
N LEU A 22 10.73 0.11 -3.21
CA LEU A 22 9.81 1.25 -3.34
C LEU A 22 10.40 2.54 -2.75
N LYS A 23 11.08 2.43 -1.60
CA LYS A 23 11.80 3.54 -0.95
C LYS A 23 12.94 4.08 -1.81
N ALA A 24 13.64 3.21 -2.55
CA ALA A 24 14.71 3.61 -3.45
C ALA A 24 14.16 4.28 -4.73
N GLU A 25 12.97 3.91 -5.20
CA GLU A 25 12.36 4.52 -6.37
C GLU A 25 11.83 5.91 -6.06
N VAL A 26 10.84 6.04 -5.16
CA VAL A 26 10.22 7.35 -4.84
C VAL A 26 9.32 7.35 -3.58
N LEU A 27 9.16 6.23 -2.87
CA LEU A 27 8.11 6.11 -1.85
C LEU A 27 8.36 7.05 -0.66
N THR A 28 7.48 8.05 -0.50
CA THR A 28 7.54 9.02 0.61
C THR A 28 6.53 8.73 1.71
N GLU A 29 5.35 8.24 1.36
CA GLU A 29 4.28 7.90 2.28
C GLU A 29 3.34 6.85 1.65
N VAL A 30 2.62 6.11 2.49
CA VAL A 30 1.66 5.09 2.06
C VAL A 30 0.27 5.43 2.56
N CYS A 31 -0.70 5.55 1.65
CA CYS A 31 -2.11 5.68 1.99
C CYS A 31 -2.69 4.30 2.31
N THR A 32 -3.40 4.14 3.43
CA THR A 32 -3.82 2.79 3.84
C THR A 32 -5.17 2.72 4.53
N PHE A 33 -5.90 1.63 4.27
CA PHE A 33 -6.97 1.15 5.11
C PHE A 33 -7.21 -0.36 4.89
N PRO A 34 -7.18 -1.21 5.93
CA PRO A 34 -6.56 -1.03 7.25
C PRO A 34 -5.04 -1.31 7.17
N THR A 35 -4.36 -1.36 8.33
CA THR A 35 -2.97 -1.84 8.40
C THR A 35 -2.83 -3.30 7.98
N ASN A 36 -1.75 -3.63 7.26
CA ASN A 36 -1.36 -4.99 6.89
C ASN A 36 0.15 -5.22 7.08
N ILE A 37 0.65 -6.38 6.66
CA ILE A 37 2.09 -6.71 6.77
C ILE A 37 2.97 -5.74 5.99
N PHE A 38 2.46 -5.18 4.88
CA PHE A 38 3.18 -4.21 4.07
C PHE A 38 3.33 -2.87 4.78
N THR A 39 2.23 -2.32 5.32
CA THR A 39 2.28 -1.04 6.06
C THR A 39 3.12 -1.12 7.34
N ASN A 40 3.17 -2.29 7.97
CA ASN A 40 4.03 -2.52 9.12
C ASN A 40 5.51 -2.46 8.72
N ALA A 41 5.88 -3.13 7.62
CA ALA A 41 7.24 -3.06 7.08
C ALA A 41 7.60 -1.64 6.62
N CYS A 42 6.65 -0.87 6.06
CA CYS A 42 6.84 0.56 5.78
C CYS A 42 7.20 1.33 7.04
N CYS A 43 6.47 1.12 8.15
CA CYS A 43 6.80 1.73 9.43
C CYS A 43 8.18 1.33 9.97
N GLU A 44 8.57 0.05 9.84
CA GLU A 44 9.91 -0.42 10.25
C GLU A 44 11.04 0.29 9.49
N GLU A 45 10.80 0.61 8.21
CA GLU A 45 11.72 1.37 7.36
C GLU A 45 11.56 2.91 7.50
N GLY A 46 10.74 3.38 8.43
CA GLY A 46 10.53 4.81 8.73
C GLY A 46 9.67 5.55 7.72
N ILE A 47 8.88 4.84 6.91
CA ILE A 47 7.93 5.41 5.95
C ILE A 47 6.60 5.64 6.68
N PRO A 48 6.05 6.87 6.68
CA PRO A 48 4.80 7.17 7.34
C PRO A 48 3.61 6.52 6.61
N ASN A 49 2.64 6.06 7.40
CA ASN A 49 1.35 5.60 6.92
C ASN A 49 0.30 6.72 7.10
N PHE A 50 -0.37 7.09 6.01
CA PHE A 50 -1.54 7.96 6.03
C PHE A 50 -2.81 7.11 6.03
N MET A 51 -3.41 6.94 7.21
CA MET A 51 -4.60 6.09 7.35
C MET A 51 -5.87 6.88 7.05
N VAL A 52 -6.64 6.38 6.08
CA VAL A 52 -7.92 6.96 5.65
C VAL A 52 -9.11 6.19 6.23
N ARG A 53 -10.33 6.59 5.86
CA ARG A 53 -11.56 5.99 6.40
C ARG A 53 -11.96 4.69 5.70
N ASP A 54 -11.67 4.56 4.41
CA ASP A 54 -11.97 3.40 3.58
C ASP A 54 -11.05 3.35 2.36
N GLU A 55 -11.07 2.23 1.64
CA GLU A 55 -10.15 1.92 0.56
C GLU A 55 -10.35 2.79 -0.70
N CYS A 56 -11.56 3.34 -0.91
CA CYS A 56 -11.80 4.29 -2.00
C CYS A 56 -10.96 5.55 -1.80
N TYR A 57 -10.96 6.08 -0.58
CA TYR A 57 -10.12 7.22 -0.23
C TYR A 57 -8.63 6.90 -0.28
N ALA A 58 -8.23 5.65 -0.01
CA ALA A 58 -6.82 5.27 -0.02
C ALA A 58 -6.22 5.36 -1.43
N VAL A 59 -6.99 4.91 -2.43
CA VAL A 59 -6.59 5.03 -3.84
C VAL A 59 -6.67 6.48 -4.31
N ALA A 60 -7.75 7.19 -4.00
CA ALA A 60 -7.94 8.58 -4.43
C ALA A 60 -6.86 9.53 -3.86
N ASP A 61 -6.43 9.31 -2.62
CA ASP A 61 -5.38 10.14 -2.01
C ASP A 61 -3.99 9.84 -2.61
N ALA A 62 -3.70 8.56 -2.89
CA ALA A 62 -2.48 8.18 -3.60
C ALA A 62 -2.43 8.79 -5.01
N ASP A 63 -3.55 8.77 -5.73
CA ASP A 63 -3.68 9.40 -7.05
C ASP A 63 -3.51 10.93 -6.96
N ALA A 64 -4.20 11.57 -6.02
CA ALA A 64 -4.04 13.00 -5.77
C ALA A 64 -2.58 13.40 -5.46
N PHE A 65 -1.84 12.58 -4.73
CA PHE A 65 -0.43 12.81 -4.44
C PHE A 65 0.43 12.87 -5.71
N PHE A 66 0.14 12.01 -6.69
CA PHE A 66 0.79 12.01 -7.99
C PHE A 66 0.53 13.33 -8.74
N HIS A 67 -0.73 13.75 -8.82
CA HIS A 67 -1.11 14.99 -9.51
C HIS A 67 -0.57 16.26 -8.82
N VAL A 68 -0.66 16.35 -7.49
CA VAL A 68 -0.14 17.50 -6.72
C VAL A 68 1.38 17.62 -6.84
N SER A 69 2.08 16.49 -7.05
CA SER A 69 3.51 16.49 -7.33
C SER A 69 3.89 16.82 -8.77
N ASN A 70 2.91 17.08 -9.64
CA ASN A 70 3.06 17.25 -11.09
C ASN A 70 3.82 16.07 -11.73
N GLY A 71 3.46 14.84 -11.32
CA GLY A 71 4.03 13.58 -11.81
C GLY A 71 5.46 13.28 -11.36
N LYS A 72 6.00 14.02 -10.38
CA LYS A 72 7.37 13.83 -9.88
C LYS A 72 7.50 12.78 -8.79
N ARG A 73 6.38 12.44 -8.13
CA ARG A 73 6.33 11.43 -7.08
C ARG A 73 5.12 10.53 -7.33
N PHE A 74 5.29 9.24 -7.10
CA PHE A 74 4.18 8.29 -7.19
C PHE A 74 3.51 8.15 -5.82
N GLY A 75 2.19 8.18 -5.79
CA GLY A 75 1.42 7.76 -4.63
C GLY A 75 1.34 6.24 -4.55
N VAL A 76 1.41 5.71 -3.34
CA VAL A 76 1.26 4.27 -3.09
C VAL A 76 0.16 4.09 -2.07
N CYS A 77 -0.75 3.15 -2.35
CA CYS A 77 -1.81 2.78 -1.44
C CYS A 77 -1.78 1.28 -1.11
N SER A 78 -2.35 0.95 0.05
CA SER A 78 -2.60 -0.41 0.48
C SER A 78 -4.04 -0.56 0.95
N VAL A 79 -4.72 -1.56 0.40
CA VAL A 79 -6.15 -1.85 0.64
C VAL A 79 -6.31 -3.17 1.37
N MET A 80 -7.46 -3.40 2.01
CA MET A 80 -7.73 -4.65 2.70
C MET A 80 -7.61 -5.86 1.76
N GLU A 81 -6.80 -6.83 2.20
CA GLU A 81 -6.62 -8.14 1.59
C GLU A 81 -7.16 -9.25 2.52
N GLY A 82 -7.56 -10.41 1.98
CA GLY A 82 -8.00 -11.53 2.81
C GLY A 82 -9.01 -12.45 2.14
N LEU A 83 -9.75 -13.22 2.96
CA LEU A 83 -10.75 -14.18 2.47
C LEU A 83 -11.94 -13.50 1.78
N ASN A 84 -12.27 -12.27 2.22
CA ASN A 84 -13.27 -11.41 1.60
C ASN A 84 -12.56 -10.17 1.04
N LEU A 85 -12.42 -10.10 -0.29
CA LEU A 85 -11.80 -8.98 -1.03
C LEU A 85 -12.67 -7.71 -1.04
N ALA A 86 -13.42 -7.45 0.04
CA ALA A 86 -14.37 -6.36 0.12
C ALA A 86 -13.67 -5.00 -0.06
N GLY A 87 -12.50 -4.81 0.56
CA GLY A 87 -11.74 -3.57 0.42
C GLY A 87 -11.24 -3.34 -1.00
N THR A 88 -10.75 -4.39 -1.67
CA THR A 88 -10.36 -4.32 -3.08
C THR A 88 -11.56 -3.99 -3.98
N GLN A 89 -12.75 -4.55 -3.69
CA GLN A 89 -13.97 -4.25 -4.45
C GLN A 89 -14.41 -2.81 -4.28
N MET A 90 -14.31 -2.26 -3.07
CA MET A 90 -14.61 -0.84 -2.80
C MET A 90 -13.62 0.06 -3.57
N ALA A 91 -12.32 -0.22 -3.46
CA ALA A 91 -11.26 0.54 -4.10
C ALA A 91 -11.36 0.62 -5.64
N TYR A 92 -12.03 -0.35 -6.26
CA TYR A 92 -12.05 -0.51 -7.72
C TYR A 92 -12.58 0.71 -8.47
N GLY A 93 -13.59 1.40 -7.92
CA GLY A 93 -14.13 2.61 -8.53
C GLY A 93 -13.12 3.76 -8.56
N ALA A 94 -12.39 3.96 -7.46
CA ALA A 94 -11.34 4.99 -7.38
C ALA A 94 -10.14 4.63 -8.26
N LEU A 95 -9.79 3.34 -8.36
CA LEU A 95 -8.73 2.88 -9.27
C LEU A 95 -9.10 3.11 -10.73
N ALA A 96 -10.36 2.85 -11.10
CA ALA A 96 -10.84 3.10 -12.45
C ALA A 96 -10.79 4.59 -12.81
N GLN A 97 -11.13 5.47 -11.87
CA GLN A 97 -11.02 6.92 -12.06
C GLN A 97 -9.57 7.36 -12.24
N ALA A 98 -8.66 6.93 -11.36
CA ALA A 98 -7.22 7.24 -11.45
C ALA A 98 -6.54 6.73 -12.73
N TYR A 99 -7.11 5.72 -13.40
CA TYR A 99 -6.61 5.25 -14.70
C TYR A 99 -7.15 6.08 -15.87
N GLU A 100 -8.32 6.68 -15.71
CA GLU A 100 -8.96 7.50 -16.74
C GLU A 100 -8.39 8.92 -16.78
N ASP A 101 -8.03 9.46 -15.62
CA ASP A 101 -7.40 10.78 -15.42
C ASP A 101 -5.92 10.82 -15.85
#